data_AF-A0AAX2IM49-F1
#
_entry.id   AF-A0AAX2IM49-F1
#
_cell.length_a   1.000
_cell.length_b   1.000
_cell.length_c   1.000
_cell.angle_alpha   90.00
_cell.angle_beta   90.00
_cell.angle_gamma   90.00
#
_symmetry.space_group_name_H-M   'P 1'
#
loop_
_entity.id
_entity.type
_entity.pdbx_description
1 polymer ?
#
loop_
_entity_poly.entity_id
_entity_poly.type
_entity_poly.pdbx_seq_one_letter_code
_entity_poly.pdbx_strand_id
1 'polypeptide(L)'
;MKRIILFLTASILLASCATKLTNNKKERLKEHLVKMVEIDQIAANIPQGKYKSFTRGQWDNFQDSVFTSNKKRVESMYRKYGFLGFDKVGKDGSNHFWLLVQHCDKYPKFQKEVLSSMEKEVKNANANPNNYALLYDRVQVNTGLKQLFGTQVTYEVETTGRAIPKIGLLDSANVDKLRKEYDLEPLKDYLNTMTTMHYEMNKEQYEKKGILKPNLY
;
A
#
# COMPACT_ATOMS: atom_id res chain seq x y z
N MET A 1 -43.56 -53.22 9.38
CA MET A 1 -42.32 -53.11 8.59
C MET A 1 -42.29 -51.74 7.90
N LYS A 2 -41.59 -50.75 8.45
CA LYS A 2 -41.51 -49.38 7.89
C LYS A 2 -40.31 -49.29 6.95
N ARG A 3 -40.54 -48.95 5.68
CA ARG A 3 -39.49 -48.71 4.68
C ARG A 3 -38.87 -47.33 4.92
N ILE A 4 -37.57 -47.30 5.20
CA ILE A 4 -36.76 -46.08 5.28
C ILE A 4 -36.32 -45.74 3.86
N ILE A 5 -36.73 -44.58 3.34
CA ILE A 5 -36.27 -44.05 2.06
C ILE A 5 -35.03 -43.21 2.34
N LEU A 6 -33.88 -43.67 1.86
CA LEU A 6 -32.60 -42.98 1.97
C LEU A 6 -32.49 -41.97 0.81
N PHE A 7 -32.65 -40.68 1.09
CA PHE A 7 -32.37 -39.63 0.12
C PHE A 7 -30.86 -39.39 0.05
N LEU A 8 -30.20 -39.87 -1.01
CA LEU A 8 -28.84 -39.47 -1.37
C LEU A 8 -28.90 -38.05 -1.95
N THR A 9 -28.48 -37.05 -1.18
CA THR A 9 -28.22 -35.71 -1.70
C THR A 9 -26.82 -35.67 -2.32
N ALA A 10 -26.78 -35.77 -3.65
CA ALA A 10 -25.56 -35.55 -4.42
C ALA A 10 -25.15 -34.06 -4.29
N SER A 11 -24.11 -33.81 -3.49
CA SER A 11 -23.51 -32.50 -3.36
C SER A 11 -22.64 -32.25 -4.59
N ILE A 12 -23.15 -31.47 -5.54
CA ILE A 12 -22.40 -31.02 -6.70
C ILE A 12 -21.38 -29.99 -6.23
N LEU A 13 -20.12 -30.42 -6.09
CA LEU A 13 -18.97 -29.52 -5.94
C LEU A 13 -18.79 -28.74 -7.25
N LEU A 14 -19.35 -27.52 -7.31
CA LEU A 14 -19.00 -26.56 -8.35
C LEU A 14 -17.55 -26.14 -8.13
N ALA A 15 -16.61 -26.83 -8.78
CA ALA A 15 -15.26 -26.35 -8.96
C ALA A 15 -15.34 -25.01 -9.70
N SER A 16 -15.16 -23.91 -8.98
CA SER A 16 -14.97 -22.59 -9.57
C SER A 16 -13.65 -22.60 -10.34
N CYS A 17 -13.71 -23.03 -11.60
CA CYS A 17 -12.62 -22.82 -12.54
C CYS A 17 -12.54 -21.32 -12.82
N ALA A 18 -11.81 -20.59 -11.97
CA ALA A 18 -11.38 -19.24 -12.27
C ALA A 18 -10.63 -19.30 -13.61
N THR A 19 -11.24 -18.78 -14.67
CA THR A 19 -10.71 -18.90 -16.02
C THR A 19 -9.36 -18.19 -16.07
N LYS A 20 -8.28 -18.94 -16.28
CA LYS A 20 -6.92 -18.42 -16.31
C LYS A 20 -6.83 -17.30 -17.35
N LEU A 21 -6.30 -16.13 -16.96
CA LEU A 21 -6.14 -15.00 -17.87
C LEU A 21 -5.28 -15.40 -19.09
N THR A 22 -5.78 -15.11 -20.29
CA THR A 22 -5.00 -15.27 -21.51
C THR A 22 -3.83 -14.30 -21.52
N ASN A 23 -2.71 -14.66 -22.18
CA ASN A 23 -1.52 -13.82 -22.24
C ASN A 23 -1.83 -12.41 -22.76
N ASN A 24 -2.66 -12.29 -23.81
CA ASN A 24 -3.09 -10.99 -24.34
C ASN A 24 -3.81 -10.13 -23.28
N LYS A 25 -4.67 -10.73 -22.44
CA LYS A 25 -5.34 -10.00 -21.35
C LYS A 25 -4.34 -9.57 -20.27
N LYS A 26 -3.33 -10.39 -19.96
CA LYS A 26 -2.28 -10.04 -19.00
C LYS A 26 -1.45 -8.85 -19.48
N GLU A 27 -1.04 -8.85 -20.75
CA GLU A 27 -0.29 -7.73 -21.34
C GLU A 27 -1.09 -6.43 -21.28
N ARG A 28 -2.36 -6.45 -21.70
CA ARG A 28 -3.23 -5.27 -21.63
C ARG A 28 -3.40 -4.74 -20.20
N LEU A 29 -3.52 -5.64 -19.20
CA LEU A 29 -3.58 -5.22 -17.81
C LEU A 29 -2.30 -4.52 -17.37
N LYS A 30 -1.14 -5.07 -17.70
CA LYS A 30 0.16 -4.45 -17.40
C LYS A 30 0.30 -3.07 -18.03
N GLU A 31 -0.04 -2.93 -19.32
CA GLU A 31 -0.01 -1.64 -20.03
C GLU A 31 -0.92 -0.60 -19.38
N HIS A 32 -2.12 -1.00 -18.95
CA HIS A 32 -3.04 -0.10 -18.25
C HIS A 32 -2.48 0.34 -16.90
N LEU A 33 -1.90 -0.59 -16.14
CA LEU A 33 -1.30 -0.31 -14.83
C LEU A 33 -0.13 0.68 -14.96
N VAL A 34 0.76 0.50 -15.95
CA VAL A 34 1.86 1.43 -16.21
C VAL A 34 1.35 2.85 -16.45
N LYS A 35 0.40 3.03 -17.37
CA LYS A 35 -0.18 4.35 -17.68
C LYS A 35 -0.85 5.01 -16.49
N MET A 36 -1.49 4.22 -15.63
CA MET A 36 -2.09 4.74 -14.41
C MET A 36 -1.03 5.17 -13.39
N VAL A 37 0.04 4.38 -13.23
CA VAL A 37 1.15 4.69 -12.31
C VAL A 37 1.91 5.94 -12.75
N GLU A 38 2.10 6.19 -14.05
CA GLU A 38 2.79 7.39 -14.53
C GLU A 38 2.16 8.68 -13.97
N ILE A 39 0.85 8.86 -14.14
CA ILE A 39 0.15 10.05 -13.64
C ILE A 39 0.01 10.03 -12.11
N ASP A 40 -0.13 8.85 -11.53
CA ASP A 40 -0.20 8.64 -10.08
C ASP A 40 1.08 9.11 -9.38
N GLN A 41 2.24 8.75 -9.91
CA GLN A 41 3.53 9.14 -9.35
C GLN A 41 3.83 10.63 -9.58
N ILE A 42 3.33 11.23 -10.66
CA ILE A 42 3.35 12.70 -10.79
C ILE A 42 2.57 13.33 -9.63
N ALA A 43 1.34 12.85 -9.36
CA ALA A 43 0.51 13.35 -8.28
C ALA A 43 1.08 13.04 -6.88
N ALA A 44 1.77 11.93 -6.68
CA ALA A 44 2.33 11.54 -5.37
C ALA A 44 3.57 12.35 -4.96
N ASN A 45 4.26 12.98 -5.91
CA ASN A 45 5.46 13.76 -5.67
C ASN A 45 5.16 15.26 -5.46
N ILE A 46 6.19 16.06 -5.23
CA ILE A 46 6.07 17.52 -5.26
C ILE A 46 5.77 18.02 -6.68
N PRO A 47 5.04 19.14 -6.86
CA PRO A 47 4.74 19.67 -8.19
C PRO A 47 6.01 19.95 -9.01
N GLN A 48 6.07 19.39 -10.22
CA GLN A 48 7.20 19.54 -11.16
C GLN A 48 6.71 19.93 -12.56
N GLY A 49 7.64 20.39 -13.40
CA GLY A 49 7.36 20.74 -14.80
C GLY A 49 6.21 21.76 -14.92
N LYS A 50 5.20 21.44 -15.74
CA LYS A 50 4.01 22.30 -15.94
C LYS A 50 3.16 22.52 -14.68
N TYR A 51 3.34 21.68 -13.65
CA TYR A 51 2.62 21.79 -12.38
C TYR A 51 3.35 22.65 -11.34
N LYS A 52 4.59 23.07 -11.61
CA LYS A 52 5.43 23.85 -10.67
C LYS A 52 4.76 25.17 -10.24
N SER A 53 3.93 25.76 -11.10
CA SER A 53 3.20 27.01 -10.81
C SER A 53 1.84 26.79 -10.13
N PHE A 54 1.45 25.55 -9.84
CA PHE A 54 0.18 25.28 -9.17
C PHE A 54 0.23 25.86 -7.75
N THR A 55 -0.84 26.56 -7.38
CA THR A 55 -1.08 26.87 -5.96
C THR A 55 -1.32 25.57 -5.19
N ARG A 56 -1.22 25.63 -3.86
CA ARG A 56 -1.49 24.47 -3.00
C ARG A 56 -2.87 23.85 -3.30
N GLY A 57 -3.92 24.68 -3.39
CA GLY A 57 -5.27 24.21 -3.70
C GLY A 57 -5.41 23.62 -5.11
N GLN A 58 -4.72 24.16 -6.11
CA GLN A 58 -4.69 23.56 -7.45
C GLN A 58 -4.01 22.18 -7.45
N TRP A 59 -2.91 22.05 -6.70
CA TRP A 59 -2.22 20.77 -6.54
C TRP A 59 -3.08 19.75 -5.81
N ASP A 60 -3.68 20.13 -4.68
CA ASP A 60 -4.56 19.25 -3.90
C ASP A 60 -5.74 18.74 -4.76
N ASN A 61 -6.35 19.61 -5.57
CA ASN A 61 -7.42 19.24 -6.50
C ASN A 61 -6.94 18.28 -7.60
N PHE A 62 -5.73 18.51 -8.13
CA PHE A 62 -5.14 17.61 -9.13
C PHE A 62 -4.86 16.23 -8.54
N GLN A 63 -4.23 16.17 -7.36
CA GLN A 63 -3.96 14.93 -6.64
C GLN A 63 -5.26 14.16 -6.37
N ASP A 64 -6.28 14.85 -5.84
CA ASP A 64 -7.57 14.23 -5.55
C ASP A 64 -8.23 13.67 -6.81
N SER A 65 -8.19 14.41 -7.91
CA SER A 65 -8.74 13.98 -9.20
C SER A 65 -8.06 12.71 -9.72
N VAL A 66 -6.72 12.67 -9.64
CA VAL A 66 -5.92 11.50 -10.07
C VAL A 66 -6.23 10.29 -9.19
N PHE A 67 -6.13 10.40 -7.87
CA PHE A 67 -6.33 9.28 -6.96
C PHE A 67 -7.78 8.77 -6.97
N THR A 68 -8.77 9.66 -7.05
CA THR A 68 -10.19 9.27 -7.19
C THR A 68 -10.46 8.54 -8.50
N SER A 69 -9.87 9.00 -9.60
CA SER A 69 -10.00 8.36 -10.91
C SER A 69 -9.31 6.99 -10.94
N ASN A 70 -8.11 6.90 -10.37
CA ASN A 70 -7.36 5.65 -10.25
C ASN A 70 -8.09 4.65 -9.36
N LYS A 71 -8.65 5.09 -8.23
CA LYS A 71 -9.48 4.25 -7.35
C LYS A 71 -10.60 3.55 -8.10
N LYS A 72 -11.37 4.27 -8.91
CA LYS A 72 -12.49 3.69 -9.69
C LYS A 72 -12.00 2.59 -10.65
N ARG A 73 -10.88 2.83 -11.33
CA ARG A 73 -10.30 1.90 -12.31
C ARG A 73 -9.71 0.66 -11.64
N VAL A 74 -8.92 0.85 -10.58
CA VAL A 74 -8.27 -0.26 -9.87
C VAL A 74 -9.28 -1.11 -9.11
N GLU A 75 -10.34 -0.50 -8.56
CA GLU A 75 -11.46 -1.24 -7.97
C GLU A 75 -12.19 -2.08 -9.01
N SER A 76 -12.45 -1.53 -10.21
CA SER A 76 -13.06 -2.32 -11.30
C SER A 76 -12.20 -3.52 -11.70
N MET A 77 -10.88 -3.33 -11.81
CA MET A 77 -9.94 -4.44 -12.05
C MET A 77 -9.98 -5.47 -10.92
N TYR A 78 -9.95 -5.02 -9.67
CA TYR A 78 -10.00 -5.88 -8.50
C TYR A 78 -11.30 -6.70 -8.42
N ARG A 79 -12.46 -6.08 -8.67
CA ARG A 79 -13.75 -6.78 -8.70
C ARG A 79 -13.81 -7.85 -9.78
N LYS A 80 -13.14 -7.63 -10.91
CA LYS A 80 -13.16 -8.54 -12.05
C LYS A 80 -12.13 -9.67 -11.95
N TYR A 81 -10.96 -9.39 -11.37
CA TYR A 81 -9.80 -10.28 -11.44
C TYR A 81 -9.25 -10.71 -10.08
N GLY A 82 -9.82 -10.20 -8.98
CA GLY A 82 -9.25 -10.31 -7.64
C GLY A 82 -7.94 -9.54 -7.51
N PHE A 83 -7.10 -9.94 -6.56
CA PHE A 83 -5.76 -9.36 -6.44
C PHE A 83 -4.91 -9.70 -7.68
N LEU A 84 -4.32 -8.67 -8.28
CA LEU A 84 -3.42 -8.81 -9.41
C LEU A 84 -2.02 -9.21 -8.93
N GLY A 85 -1.89 -10.49 -8.56
CA GLY A 85 -0.63 -11.11 -8.13
C GLY A 85 0.34 -11.37 -9.28
N PHE A 86 1.50 -11.93 -8.93
CA PHE A 86 2.60 -12.23 -9.84
C PHE A 86 2.17 -13.17 -10.99
N ASP A 87 1.31 -14.13 -10.70
CA ASP A 87 0.74 -15.07 -11.67
C ASP A 87 -0.07 -14.38 -12.78
N LYS A 88 -0.72 -13.24 -12.47
CA LYS A 88 -1.59 -12.50 -13.39
C LYS A 88 -0.83 -11.42 -14.15
N VAL A 89 0.05 -10.68 -13.49
CA VAL A 89 0.65 -9.45 -14.05
C VAL A 89 2.15 -9.33 -13.82
N GLY A 90 2.82 -10.38 -13.33
CA GLY A 90 4.24 -10.34 -12.97
C GLY A 90 4.52 -9.48 -11.73
N LYS A 91 5.78 -9.42 -11.31
CA LYS A 91 6.20 -8.65 -10.12
C LYS A 91 5.94 -7.15 -10.29
N ASP A 92 6.35 -6.58 -11.42
CA ASP A 92 6.21 -5.15 -11.69
C ASP A 92 4.73 -4.74 -11.80
N GLY A 93 3.93 -5.52 -12.52
CA GLY A 93 2.49 -5.25 -12.63
C GLY A 93 1.78 -5.37 -11.28
N SER A 94 2.16 -6.35 -10.44
CA SER A 94 1.59 -6.48 -9.11
C SER A 94 1.99 -5.31 -8.22
N ASN A 95 3.23 -4.82 -8.34
CA ASN A 95 3.69 -3.62 -7.66
C ASN A 95 2.94 -2.37 -8.12
N HIS A 96 2.71 -2.20 -9.42
CA HIS A 96 1.89 -1.10 -9.97
C HIS A 96 0.46 -1.15 -9.46
N PHE A 97 -0.17 -2.33 -9.44
CA PHE A 97 -1.50 -2.50 -8.87
C PHE A 97 -1.53 -2.07 -7.40
N TRP A 98 -0.55 -2.52 -6.61
CA TRP A 98 -0.42 -2.16 -5.21
C TRP A 98 -0.18 -0.66 -5.00
N LEU A 99 0.69 -0.01 -5.79
CA LEU A 99 0.95 1.44 -5.77
C LEU A 99 -0.35 2.24 -5.88
N LEU A 100 -1.20 1.87 -6.86
CA LEU A 100 -2.49 2.53 -7.07
C LEU A 100 -3.45 2.32 -5.90
N VAL A 101 -3.43 1.13 -5.27
CA VAL A 101 -4.27 0.82 -4.10
C VAL A 101 -3.80 1.59 -2.86
N GLN A 102 -2.50 1.67 -2.58
CA GLN A 102 -2.02 2.38 -1.39
C GLN A 102 -2.34 3.88 -1.43
N HIS A 103 -2.39 4.51 -2.61
CA HIS A 103 -2.77 5.92 -2.75
C HIS A 103 -4.28 6.19 -2.65
N CYS A 104 -5.09 5.15 -2.45
CA CYS A 104 -6.53 5.28 -2.19
C CYS A 104 -6.84 5.63 -0.71
N ASP A 105 -6.07 6.52 -0.07
CA ASP A 105 -6.17 6.84 1.37
C ASP A 105 -7.57 7.30 1.82
N LYS A 106 -8.32 7.97 0.93
CA LYS A 106 -9.72 8.38 1.18
C LYS A 106 -10.71 7.21 1.24
N TYR A 107 -10.27 6.00 0.89
CA TYR A 107 -11.12 4.82 0.75
C TYR A 107 -10.58 3.62 1.56
N PRO A 108 -10.42 3.74 2.90
CA PRO A 108 -9.82 2.70 3.74
C PRO A 108 -10.61 1.37 3.71
N LYS A 109 -11.93 1.42 3.48
CA LYS A 109 -12.75 0.21 3.28
C LYS A 109 -12.29 -0.60 2.06
N PHE A 110 -12.04 0.07 0.93
CA PHE A 110 -11.54 -0.58 -0.27
C PHE A 110 -10.12 -1.14 -0.07
N GLN A 111 -9.23 -0.36 0.57
CA GLN A 111 -7.88 -0.83 0.90
C GLN A 111 -7.93 -2.09 1.79
N LYS A 112 -8.82 -2.13 2.80
CA LYS A 112 -9.01 -3.30 3.66
C LYS A 112 -9.50 -4.53 2.90
N GLU A 113 -10.39 -4.37 1.93
CA GLU A 113 -10.82 -5.48 1.07
C GLU A 113 -9.66 -6.05 0.25
N VAL A 114 -8.86 -5.18 -0.39
CA VAL A 114 -7.69 -5.61 -1.15
C VAL A 114 -6.65 -6.25 -0.25
N LEU A 115 -6.41 -5.69 0.94
CA LEU A 115 -5.46 -6.20 1.93
C LEU A 115 -5.81 -7.64 2.36
N SER A 116 -7.09 -7.95 2.58
CA SER A 116 -7.54 -9.31 2.91
C SER A 116 -7.29 -10.31 1.78
N SER A 117 -7.45 -9.88 0.52
CA SER A 117 -7.06 -10.72 -0.63
C SER A 117 -5.54 -10.86 -0.73
N MET A 118 -4.80 -9.77 -0.55
CA MET A 118 -3.35 -9.73 -0.64
C MET A 118 -2.68 -10.64 0.40
N GLU A 119 -3.22 -10.73 1.62
CA GLU A 119 -2.72 -11.63 2.66
C GLU A 119 -2.65 -13.09 2.18
N LYS A 120 -3.70 -13.55 1.48
CA LYS A 120 -3.76 -14.90 0.91
C LYS A 120 -2.72 -15.07 -0.20
N GLU A 121 -2.53 -14.04 -1.02
CA GLU A 121 -1.55 -14.07 -2.11
C GLU A 121 -0.11 -14.04 -1.60
N VAL A 122 0.19 -13.34 -0.50
CA VAL A 122 1.49 -13.40 0.18
C VAL A 122 1.77 -14.81 0.69
N LYS A 123 0.80 -15.45 1.35
CA LYS A 123 0.90 -16.85 1.81
C LYS A 123 1.16 -17.84 0.67
N ASN A 124 0.69 -17.51 -0.54
CA ASN A 124 0.90 -18.29 -1.75
C ASN A 124 2.16 -17.86 -2.55
N ALA A 125 3.03 -17.02 -1.99
CA ALA A 125 4.20 -16.45 -2.68
C ALA A 125 3.87 -15.73 -4.00
N ASN A 126 2.65 -15.17 -4.11
CA ASN A 126 2.11 -14.53 -5.30
C ASN A 126 1.93 -13.00 -5.14
N ALA A 127 2.39 -12.44 -4.01
CA ALA A 127 2.43 -11.01 -3.75
C ALA A 127 3.65 -10.67 -2.88
N ASN A 128 4.10 -9.41 -2.92
CA ASN A 128 5.24 -8.97 -2.13
C ASN A 128 4.84 -8.78 -0.64
N PRO A 129 5.47 -9.47 0.33
CA PRO A 129 5.15 -9.33 1.74
C PRO A 129 5.43 -7.93 2.30
N ASN A 130 6.49 -7.25 1.84
CA ASN A 130 6.81 -5.89 2.27
C ASN A 130 5.68 -4.90 1.90
N ASN A 131 5.16 -5.02 0.68
CA ASN A 131 4.01 -4.24 0.22
C ASN A 131 2.74 -4.51 1.07
N TYR A 132 2.55 -5.74 1.55
CA TYR A 132 1.44 -6.05 2.47
C TYR A 132 1.61 -5.31 3.79
N ALA A 133 2.79 -5.34 4.39
CA ALA A 133 3.08 -4.67 5.65
C ALA A 133 2.84 -3.14 5.54
N LEU A 134 3.32 -2.53 4.45
CA LEU A 134 3.10 -1.12 4.15
C LEU A 134 1.62 -0.75 4.05
N LEU A 135 0.83 -1.54 3.31
CA LEU A 135 -0.60 -1.31 3.14
C LEU A 135 -1.38 -1.57 4.44
N TYR A 136 -0.98 -2.59 5.21
CA TYR A 136 -1.60 -2.90 6.50
C TYR A 136 -1.50 -1.70 7.45
N ASP A 137 -0.29 -1.20 7.69
CA ASP A 137 -0.08 -0.07 8.59
C ASP A 137 -0.76 1.21 8.10
N ARG A 138 -0.81 1.43 6.78
CA ARG A 138 -1.56 2.54 6.18
C ARG A 138 -3.05 2.47 6.48
N VAL A 139 -3.67 1.30 6.32
CA VAL A 139 -5.08 1.08 6.67
C VAL A 139 -5.31 1.31 8.16
N GLN A 140 -4.43 0.79 9.02
CA GLN A 140 -4.53 0.97 10.47
C GLN A 140 -4.48 2.46 10.85
N VAL A 141 -3.46 3.19 10.38
CA VAL A 141 -3.30 4.60 10.69
C VAL A 141 -4.45 5.45 10.17
N ASN A 142 -4.91 5.20 8.94
CA ASN A 142 -6.05 5.93 8.35
C ASN A 142 -7.39 5.58 9.04
N THR A 143 -7.42 4.55 9.88
CA THR A 143 -8.58 4.19 10.71
C THR A 143 -8.36 4.47 12.21
N GLY A 144 -7.31 5.21 12.56
CA GLY A 144 -7.03 5.63 13.95
C GLY A 144 -6.43 4.53 14.83
N LEU A 145 -5.93 3.45 14.24
CA LEU A 145 -5.40 2.29 14.94
C LEU A 145 -3.87 2.28 14.96
N LYS A 146 -3.32 1.60 15.97
CA LYS A 146 -1.88 1.34 16.08
C LYS A 146 -1.39 0.41 14.97
N GLN A 147 -0.13 0.59 14.63
CA GLN A 147 0.58 -0.14 13.58
C GLN A 147 1.15 -1.47 14.08
N LEU A 148 1.35 -2.40 13.16
CA LEU A 148 2.04 -3.67 13.43
C LEU A 148 3.52 -3.59 13.05
N PHE A 149 3.86 -2.90 11.96
CA PHE A 149 5.23 -2.88 11.42
C PHE A 149 5.94 -1.54 11.60
N GLY A 150 5.21 -0.46 11.85
CA GLY A 150 5.74 0.89 12.00
C GLY A 150 6.12 1.59 10.70
N THR A 151 5.49 1.27 9.58
CA THR A 151 5.88 1.80 8.27
C THR A 151 5.30 3.18 7.94
N GLN A 152 4.27 3.64 8.66
CA GLN A 152 3.72 4.98 8.50
C GLN A 152 4.30 5.88 9.59
N VAL A 153 5.05 6.90 9.19
CA VAL A 153 5.76 7.79 10.12
C VAL A 153 5.10 9.16 10.23
N THR A 154 5.32 9.80 11.36
CA THR A 154 5.20 11.25 11.56
C THR A 154 6.53 11.77 12.09
N TYR A 155 6.70 13.09 12.18
CA TYR A 155 7.98 13.70 12.57
C TYR A 155 7.80 14.62 13.77
N GLU A 156 8.80 14.65 14.65
CA GLU A 156 8.90 15.57 15.79
C GLU A 156 9.33 16.98 15.34
N VAL A 157 8.52 17.61 14.48
CA VAL A 157 8.87 18.85 13.75
C VAL A 157 9.16 20.08 14.63
N GLU A 158 8.68 20.07 15.88
CA GLU A 158 8.92 21.15 16.84
C GLU A 158 10.17 20.97 17.69
N THR A 159 10.78 19.78 17.69
CA THR A 159 11.93 19.48 18.55
C THR A 159 13.12 18.95 17.77
N THR A 160 13.05 17.72 17.26
CA THR A 160 14.23 17.00 16.74
C THR A 160 14.15 16.73 15.23
N GLY A 161 12.95 16.80 14.65
CA GLY A 161 12.68 16.32 13.29
C GLY A 161 12.76 14.80 13.13
N ARG A 162 12.92 14.04 14.22
CA ARG A 162 13.02 12.58 14.22
C ARG A 162 11.72 11.94 13.73
N ALA A 163 11.84 10.92 12.90
CA ALA A 163 10.73 10.08 12.48
C ALA A 163 10.28 9.15 13.62
N ILE A 164 8.98 9.09 13.85
CA ILE A 164 8.35 8.19 14.84
C ILE A 164 7.16 7.47 14.17
N PRO A 165 6.83 6.22 14.57
CA PRO A 165 5.63 5.55 14.06
C PRO A 165 4.37 6.36 14.39
N LYS A 166 3.62 6.77 13.37
CA LYS A 166 2.36 7.50 13.53
C LYS A 166 1.36 6.65 14.32
N ILE A 167 0.73 7.23 15.36
CA ILE A 167 -0.21 6.54 16.27
C ILE A 167 0.45 5.42 17.12
N GLY A 168 1.74 5.13 16.93
CA GLY A 168 2.50 4.14 17.69
C GLY A 168 2.33 2.70 17.21
N LEU A 169 3.00 1.78 17.93
CA LEU A 169 3.05 0.35 17.64
C LEU A 169 2.17 -0.46 18.59
N LEU A 170 1.65 -1.58 18.10
CA LEU A 170 0.98 -2.59 18.94
C LEU A 170 1.97 -3.27 19.88
N ASP A 171 3.14 -3.65 19.37
CA ASP A 171 4.21 -4.29 20.15
C ASP A 171 5.57 -3.80 19.66
N SER A 172 6.15 -2.85 20.40
CA SER A 172 7.48 -2.31 20.08
C SER A 172 8.62 -3.26 20.44
N ALA A 173 8.40 -4.22 21.34
CA ALA A 173 9.46 -5.14 21.78
C ALA A 173 9.73 -6.23 20.74
N ASN A 174 8.71 -6.66 20.01
CA ASN A 174 8.81 -7.74 19.02
C ASN A 174 8.71 -7.27 17.55
N VAL A 175 8.65 -5.95 17.31
CA VAL A 175 8.43 -5.38 15.96
C VAL A 175 9.46 -5.87 14.95
N ASP A 176 10.74 -5.96 15.30
CA ASP A 176 11.79 -6.35 14.36
C ASP A 176 11.74 -7.83 13.96
N LYS A 177 11.23 -8.69 14.85
CA LYS A 177 10.95 -10.09 14.50
C LYS A 177 9.87 -10.15 13.42
N LEU A 178 8.77 -9.41 13.59
CA LEU A 178 7.69 -9.33 12.62
C LEU A 178 8.15 -8.69 11.30
N ARG A 179 8.93 -7.62 11.36
CA ARG A 179 9.48 -6.95 10.17
C ARG A 179 10.33 -7.91 9.33
N LYS A 180 11.17 -8.71 9.98
CA LYS A 180 11.98 -9.73 9.30
C LYS A 180 11.12 -10.77 8.57
N GLU A 181 9.99 -11.19 9.15
CA GLU A 181 9.07 -12.15 8.51
C GLU A 181 8.40 -11.60 7.23
N TYR A 182 8.40 -10.28 7.05
CA TYR A 182 7.79 -9.58 5.91
C TYR A 182 8.82 -8.84 5.02
N ASP A 183 10.08 -9.28 5.05
CA ASP A 183 11.17 -8.69 4.25
C ASP A 183 11.34 -7.16 4.46
N LEU A 184 11.13 -6.70 5.70
CA LEU A 184 11.42 -5.33 6.13
C LEU A 184 12.74 -5.30 6.91
N GLU A 185 13.52 -4.24 6.68
CA GLU A 185 14.70 -3.91 7.49
C GLU A 185 14.30 -3.63 8.96
N PRO A 186 15.23 -3.66 9.94
CA PRO A 186 14.92 -3.27 11.31
C PRO A 186 14.26 -1.89 11.40
N LEU A 187 13.31 -1.73 12.32
CA LEU A 187 12.54 -0.48 12.48
C LEU A 187 13.46 0.70 12.75
N LYS A 188 14.50 0.50 13.55
CA LYS A 188 15.49 1.53 13.85
C LYS A 188 16.14 2.09 12.59
N ASP A 189 16.59 1.21 11.69
CA ASP A 189 17.28 1.60 10.45
C ASP A 189 16.32 2.33 9.50
N TYR A 190 15.08 1.84 9.40
CA TYR A 190 14.02 2.50 8.65
C TYR A 190 13.72 3.91 9.18
N LEU A 191 13.52 4.07 10.50
CA LEU A 191 13.24 5.37 11.10
C LEU A 191 14.43 6.34 10.97
N ASN A 192 15.67 5.84 11.01
CA ASN A 192 16.86 6.64 10.75
C ASN A 192 16.94 7.13 9.29
N THR A 193 16.59 6.27 8.33
CA THR A 193 16.47 6.66 6.91
C THR A 193 15.41 7.74 6.73
N MET A 194 14.21 7.54 7.28
CA MET A 194 13.13 8.52 7.21
C MET A 194 13.51 9.86 7.88
N THR A 195 14.19 9.80 9.03
CA THR A 195 14.68 10.99 9.73
C THR A 195 15.70 11.76 8.88
N THR A 196 16.63 11.06 8.25
CA THR A 196 17.66 11.67 7.39
C THR A 196 17.02 12.33 6.17
N MET A 197 16.15 11.63 5.46
CA MET A 197 15.44 12.19 4.30
C MET A 197 14.62 13.42 4.67
N HIS A 198 13.89 13.36 5.79
CA HIS A 198 13.10 14.49 6.26
C HIS A 198 13.95 15.69 6.65
N TYR A 199 15.09 15.47 7.31
CA TYR A 199 16.05 16.51 7.63
C TYR A 199 16.57 17.18 6.35
N GLU A 200 17.08 16.41 5.37
CA GLU A 200 17.64 16.96 4.13
C GLU A 200 16.61 17.76 3.33
N MET A 201 15.35 17.29 3.26
CA MET A 201 14.27 18.01 2.59
C MET A 201 13.91 19.34 3.26
N ASN A 202 14.19 19.51 4.56
CA ASN A 202 13.80 20.68 5.36
C ASN A 202 15.01 21.34 6.03
N LYS A 203 16.21 21.13 5.48
CA LYS A 203 17.48 21.47 6.13
C LYS A 203 17.56 22.92 6.59
N GLU A 204 17.24 23.85 5.70
CA GLU A 204 17.25 25.29 6.01
C GLU A 204 16.32 25.65 7.18
N GLN A 205 15.16 24.99 7.28
CA GLN A 205 14.21 25.23 8.37
C GLN A 205 14.76 24.71 9.69
N TYR A 206 15.37 23.53 9.69
CA TYR A 206 15.96 22.92 10.87
C TYR A 206 17.22 23.68 11.34
N GLU A 207 18.07 24.13 10.44
CA GLU A 207 19.25 24.95 10.77
C GLU A 207 18.84 26.28 11.42
N LYS A 208 17.77 26.94 10.94
CA LYS A 208 17.19 28.14 11.58
C LYS A 208 16.68 27.87 13.01
N LYS A 209 16.28 26.63 13.30
CA LYS A 209 15.88 26.17 14.65
C LYS A 209 17.08 25.68 15.49
N GLY A 210 18.32 25.78 15.00
CA GLY A 210 19.53 25.31 15.70
C GLY A 210 19.77 23.79 15.61
N ILE A 211 19.04 23.08 14.75
CA ILE A 211 19.18 21.64 14.54
C ILE A 211 20.12 21.43 13.34
N LEU A 212 21.39 21.15 13.63
CA LEU A 212 22.46 21.13 12.63
C LEU A 212 22.75 19.75 12.02
N LYS A 213 22.07 18.70 12.50
CA LYS A 213 22.19 17.33 11.98
C LYS A 213 20.95 16.50 12.32
N PRO A 214 20.63 15.44 11.56
CA PRO A 214 19.51 14.57 11.86
C PRO A 214 19.67 13.88 13.23
N ASN A 215 18.56 13.80 13.98
CA ASN A 215 18.51 13.19 15.30
C ASN A 215 18.14 11.69 15.21
N LEU A 216 19.14 10.85 14.95
CA LEU A 216 18.99 9.40 14.76
C LEU A 216 18.77 8.65 16.10
N TYR A 217 18.21 7.43 16.04
CA TYR A 217 18.03 6.49 17.16
C TYR A 217 19.31 5.73 17.53
#